data_AF-A0A953P9X7-F1
#
_entry.id   AF-A0A953P9X7-F1
#
_cell.length_a   1.000
_cell.length_b   1.000
_cell.length_c   1.000
_cell.angle_alpha   90.00
_cell.angle_beta   90.00
_cell.angle_gamma   90.00
#
_symmetry.space_group_name_H-M   'P 1'
#
loop_
_entity.id
_entity.type
_entity.pdbx_description
1 polymer ?
#
loop_
_entity_poly.entity_id
_entity_poly.type
_entity_poly.pdbx_seq_one_letter_code
_entity_poly.pdbx_strand_id
1 'polypeptide(L)'
;MPKEKPRVNIGDVIRTYRSQRGLSQGDIERRTGLLRCYLSRVENGHTVPSLETLAKIAEAMDINLADFFPGTETNRDRETQKMLGEMSSDEVRFLVEIKRFTTTLSDGDKRLVLAMVRKMASLAPPPARRTAPRRPTA
;
A
#
# COMPACT_ATOMS: atom_id res chain seq x y z
N MET A 1 -18.15 24.74 15.37
CA MET A 1 -17.00 24.22 14.59
C MET A 1 -17.48 23.03 13.76
N PRO A 2 -17.61 23.13 12.43
CA PRO A 2 -17.94 21.95 11.64
C PRO A 2 -16.73 21.02 11.66
N LYS A 3 -16.91 19.80 12.20
CA LYS A 3 -15.86 18.77 12.18
C LYS A 3 -15.61 18.41 10.72
N GLU A 4 -14.37 18.57 10.26
CA GLU A 4 -13.94 18.15 8.91
C GLU A 4 -14.44 16.73 8.65
N LYS A 5 -15.18 16.54 7.55
CA LYS A 5 -15.56 15.20 7.10
C LYS A 5 -14.27 14.48 6.72
N PRO A 6 -14.00 13.27 7.24
CA PRO A 6 -12.88 12.46 6.77
C PRO A 6 -12.97 12.35 5.25
N ARG A 7 -11.85 12.60 4.54
CA ARG A 7 -11.80 12.53 3.07
C ARG A 7 -12.14 11.13 2.52
N VAL A 8 -12.19 10.12 3.38
CA VAL A 8 -12.54 8.74 3.05
C VAL A 8 -13.70 8.29 3.95
N ASN A 9 -14.82 7.91 3.35
CA ASN A 9 -15.93 7.30 4.07
C ASN A 9 -15.64 5.81 4.28
N ILE A 10 -15.30 5.44 5.52
CA ILE A 10 -14.99 4.06 5.91
C ILE A 10 -16.11 3.08 5.54
N GLY A 11 -17.38 3.50 5.62
CA GLY A 11 -18.52 2.67 5.27
C GLY A 11 -18.56 2.29 3.79
N ASP A 12 -18.20 3.24 2.91
CA ASP A 12 -18.14 2.98 1.46
C ASP A 12 -16.97 2.07 1.08
N VAL A 13 -15.84 2.18 1.81
CA VAL A 13 -14.69 1.28 1.63
C VAL A 13 -15.06 -0.15 2.05
N ILE A 14 -15.70 -0.33 3.21
CA ILE A 14 -16.20 -1.63 3.67
C ILE A 14 -17.15 -2.24 2.63
N ARG A 15 -18.13 -1.47 2.14
CA ARG A 15 -19.07 -1.92 1.10
C ARG A 15 -18.36 -2.36 -0.18
N THR A 16 -17.35 -1.60 -0.60
CA THR A 16 -16.55 -1.90 -1.79
C THR A 16 -15.85 -3.25 -1.66
N TYR A 17 -15.09 -3.46 -0.59
CA TYR A 17 -14.37 -4.72 -0.36
C TYR A 17 -15.32 -5.92 -0.21
N ARG A 18 -16.44 -5.73 0.50
CA ARG A 18 -17.47 -6.75 0.65
C ARG A 18 -18.04 -7.17 -0.71
N SER A 19 -18.36 -6.19 -1.56
CA SER A 19 -18.98 -6.44 -2.87
C SER A 19 -17.99 -7.07 -3.87
N GLN A 20 -16.72 -6.64 -3.85
CA GLN A 20 -15.66 -7.25 -4.67
C GLN A 20 -15.44 -8.74 -4.37
N ARG A 21 -15.72 -9.16 -3.13
CA ARG A 21 -15.63 -10.56 -2.68
C ARG A 21 -16.93 -11.34 -2.87
N GLY A 22 -17.97 -10.73 -3.44
CA GLY A 22 -19.28 -11.36 -3.59
C GLY A 22 -19.97 -11.70 -2.26
N LEU A 23 -19.61 -11.03 -1.17
CA LEU A 23 -20.18 -11.28 0.16
C LEU A 23 -21.44 -10.44 0.36
N SER A 24 -22.48 -11.04 0.92
CA SER A 24 -23.65 -10.32 1.43
C SER A 24 -23.37 -9.76 2.83
N GLN A 25 -24.16 -8.78 3.27
CA GLN A 25 -24.10 -8.31 4.66
C GLN A 25 -24.39 -9.43 5.67
N GLY A 26 -25.26 -10.38 5.30
CA GLY A 26 -25.55 -11.55 6.11
C GLY A 26 -24.38 -12.55 6.17
N ASP A 27 -23.49 -12.55 5.19
CA ASP A 27 -22.30 -13.41 5.21
C ASP A 27 -21.28 -12.89 6.22
N ILE A 28 -21.12 -11.56 6.28
CA ILE A 28 -20.30 -10.92 7.30
C ILE A 28 -20.89 -11.14 8.69
N GLU A 29 -22.22 -11.08 8.84
CA GLU A 29 -22.89 -11.41 10.10
C GLU A 29 -22.57 -12.84 10.56
N ARG A 30 -22.70 -13.82 9.67
CA ARG A 30 -22.37 -15.23 10.01
C ARG A 30 -20.90 -15.43 10.39
N ARG A 31 -19.99 -14.63 9.84
CA ARG A 31 -18.54 -14.75 10.10
C ARG A 31 -18.09 -13.97 11.35
N THR A 32 -18.74 -12.85 11.67
CA THR A 32 -18.31 -11.92 12.74
C THR A 32 -19.20 -11.92 13.96
N GLY A 33 -20.44 -12.42 13.84
CA GLY A 33 -21.51 -12.23 14.83
C GLY A 33 -22.08 -10.81 14.87
N LEU A 34 -21.64 -9.89 13.99
CA LEU A 34 -22.18 -8.54 13.90
C LEU A 34 -23.50 -8.56 13.14
N LEU A 35 -24.56 -8.06 13.76
CA LEU A 35 -25.88 -8.02 13.13
C LEU A 35 -25.86 -7.34 11.75
N ARG A 36 -26.54 -7.90 10.75
CA ARG A 36 -26.68 -7.28 9.42
C ARG A 36 -27.19 -5.84 9.50
N CYS A 37 -28.10 -5.55 10.42
CA CYS A 37 -28.62 -4.19 10.62
C CYS A 37 -27.54 -3.22 11.11
N TYR A 38 -26.60 -3.68 11.94
CA TYR A 38 -25.44 -2.91 12.36
C TYR A 38 -24.52 -2.64 11.16
N LEU A 39 -24.20 -3.68 10.38
CA LEU A 39 -23.34 -3.54 9.20
C LEU A 39 -23.94 -2.58 8.16
N SER A 40 -25.26 -2.63 7.95
CA SER A 40 -25.96 -1.70 7.07
C SER A 40 -25.85 -0.24 7.55
N ARG A 41 -25.95 0.03 8.86
CA ARG A 41 -25.73 1.36 9.41
C ARG A 41 -24.29 1.84 9.25
N VAL A 42 -23.31 0.94 9.40
CA VAL A 42 -21.89 1.24 9.18
C VAL A 42 -21.64 1.58 7.71
N GLU A 43 -22.06 0.73 6.79
CA GLU A 43 -21.86 0.92 5.35
C GLU A 43 -22.56 2.18 4.82
N ASN A 44 -23.65 2.63 5.43
CA ASN A 44 -24.36 3.86 5.07
C ASN A 44 -23.88 5.10 5.83
N GLY A 45 -22.85 4.98 6.67
CA GLY A 45 -22.28 6.11 7.42
C GLY A 45 -23.15 6.61 8.58
N HIS A 46 -24.17 5.85 8.98
CA HIS A 46 -25.03 6.16 10.14
C HIS A 46 -24.37 5.77 11.47
N THR A 47 -23.30 4.98 11.45
CA THR A 47 -22.58 4.56 12.65
C THR A 47 -21.11 4.38 12.32
N VAL A 48 -20.24 4.87 13.21
CA VAL A 48 -18.79 4.68 13.10
C VAL A 48 -18.42 3.43 13.90
N PRO A 49 -17.83 2.38 13.29
CA PRO A 49 -17.38 1.20 14.00
C PRO A 49 -16.16 1.50 14.87
N SER A 50 -15.95 0.73 15.94
CA SER A 50 -14.70 0.75 16.69
C SER A 50 -13.57 0.10 15.88
N LEU A 51 -12.32 0.31 16.29
CA LEU A 51 -11.17 -0.35 15.69
C LEU A 51 -11.26 -1.88 15.80
N GLU A 52 -11.72 -2.39 16.94
CA GLU A 52 -11.94 -3.83 17.16
C GLU A 52 -12.99 -4.39 16.19
N THR A 53 -14.09 -3.65 15.99
CA THR A 53 -15.12 -4.04 15.02
C THR A 53 -14.60 -4.03 13.59
N LEU A 54 -13.82 -3.02 13.22
CA LEU A 54 -13.13 -2.96 11.92
C LEU A 54 -12.21 -4.18 11.73
N ALA A 55 -11.44 -4.56 12.75
CA ALA A 55 -10.57 -5.74 12.68
C ALA A 55 -11.36 -7.03 12.44
N LYS A 56 -12.49 -7.23 13.13
CA LYS A 56 -13.39 -8.38 12.90
C LYS A 56 -13.95 -8.39 11.47
N ILE A 57 -14.33 -7.23 10.95
CA ILE A 57 -14.86 -7.11 9.59
C ILE A 57 -13.74 -7.41 8.55
N ALA A 58 -12.52 -6.93 8.79
CA ALA A 58 -11.36 -7.22 7.94
C ALA A 58 -11.07 -8.73 7.90
N GLU A 59 -11.01 -9.38 9.06
CA GLU A 59 -10.79 -10.82 9.18
C GLU A 59 -11.88 -11.63 8.47
N ALA A 60 -13.15 -11.27 8.66
CA ALA A 60 -14.26 -11.94 7.97
C ALA A 60 -14.24 -11.78 6.44
N MET A 61 -13.57 -10.75 5.94
CA MET A 61 -13.37 -10.53 4.51
C MET A 61 -12.01 -11.03 4.01
N ASP A 62 -11.13 -11.54 4.86
CA ASP A 62 -9.77 -11.93 4.47
C ASP A 62 -9.02 -10.77 3.78
N ILE A 63 -8.94 -9.63 4.49
CA ILE A 63 -8.16 -8.45 4.13
C ILE A 63 -7.34 -7.95 5.31
N ASN A 64 -6.34 -7.11 5.02
CA ASN A 64 -5.64 -6.39 6.07
C ASN A 64 -6.49 -5.23 6.57
N LEU A 65 -6.48 -4.97 7.87
CA LEU A 65 -7.10 -3.80 8.47
C LEU A 65 -6.65 -2.47 7.80
N ALA A 66 -5.40 -2.41 7.34
CA ALA A 66 -4.84 -1.26 6.63
C ALA A 66 -5.56 -0.96 5.31
N ASP A 67 -6.17 -1.96 4.67
CA ASP A 67 -6.85 -1.83 3.38
C ASP A 67 -8.07 -0.90 3.46
N PHE A 68 -8.65 -0.73 4.65
CA PHE A 68 -9.74 0.21 4.87
C PHE A 68 -9.34 1.69 4.83
N PHE A 69 -8.04 1.99 4.85
CA PHE A 69 -7.51 3.35 4.92
C PHE A 69 -6.68 3.71 3.68
N PRO A 70 -7.26 3.63 2.46
CA PRO A 70 -6.54 3.92 1.24
C PRO A 70 -6.05 5.37 1.23
N GLY A 71 -4.75 5.56 0.97
CA GLY A 71 -4.11 6.87 0.97
C GLY A 71 -3.56 7.35 2.32
N THR A 72 -3.56 6.49 3.34
CA THR A 72 -2.69 6.66 4.52
C THR A 72 -1.27 6.12 4.32
N GLU A 73 -1.03 5.46 3.18
CA GLU A 73 0.30 5.07 2.73
C GLU A 73 1.22 6.29 2.77
N THR A 74 2.34 6.15 3.47
CA THR A 74 3.32 7.22 3.52
C THR A 74 3.83 7.45 2.10
N ASN A 75 4.32 8.67 1.79
CA ASN A 75 4.99 8.92 0.51
C ASN A 75 6.07 7.86 0.20
N ARG A 76 6.70 7.33 1.27
CA ARG A 76 7.69 6.27 1.20
C ARG A 76 7.12 4.94 0.70
N ASP A 77 5.90 4.57 1.07
CA ASP A 77 5.28 3.30 0.64
C ASP A 77 4.86 3.35 -0.84
N ARG A 78 4.27 4.47 -1.27
CA ARG A 78 3.94 4.72 -2.69
C ARG A 78 5.18 4.80 -3.57
N GLU A 79 6.23 5.47 -3.09
CA GLU A 79 7.51 5.55 -3.80
C GLU A 79 8.17 4.17 -3.89
N THR A 80 8.12 3.38 -2.83
CA THR A 80 8.65 2.00 -2.83
C THR A 80 7.86 1.11 -3.79
N GLN A 81 6.52 1.16 -3.77
CA GLN A 81 5.68 0.39 -4.71
C GLN A 81 5.91 0.81 -6.17
N LYS A 82 6.03 2.11 -6.43
CA LYS A 82 6.34 2.63 -7.76
C LYS A 82 7.71 2.14 -8.23
N MET A 83 8.73 2.27 -7.38
CA MET A 83 10.08 1.80 -7.68
C MET A 83 10.07 0.30 -7.99
N LEU A 84 9.41 -0.52 -7.18
CA LEU A 84 9.29 -1.98 -7.39
C LEU A 84 8.56 -2.35 -8.69
N GLY A 85 7.53 -1.59 -9.07
CA GLY A 85 6.78 -1.82 -10.32
C GLY A 85 7.52 -1.39 -11.58
N GLU A 86 8.49 -0.49 -11.47
CA GLU A 86 9.31 0.02 -12.59
C GLU A 86 10.62 -0.77 -12.80
N MET A 87 10.94 -1.72 -11.92
CA MET A 87 12.19 -2.48 -11.99
C MET A 87 12.21 -3.50 -13.13
N SER A 88 13.35 -3.60 -13.81
CA SER A 88 13.68 -4.74 -14.66
C SER A 88 13.80 -6.03 -13.83
N SER A 89 13.47 -7.17 -14.44
CA SER A 89 13.68 -8.51 -13.87
C SER A 89 15.13 -8.73 -13.38
N ASP A 90 16.11 -8.12 -14.04
CA ASP A 90 17.52 -8.24 -13.66
C ASP A 90 17.83 -7.43 -12.40
N GLU A 91 17.24 -6.25 -12.27
CA GLU A 91 17.38 -5.40 -11.07
C GLU A 91 16.71 -6.06 -9.87
N VAL A 92 15.55 -6.68 -10.05
CA VAL A 92 14.87 -7.47 -9.01
C VAL A 92 15.76 -8.63 -8.55
N ARG A 93 16.39 -9.35 -9.48
CA ARG A 93 17.29 -10.48 -9.16
C ARG A 93 18.49 -10.02 -8.34
N PHE A 94 19.10 -8.91 -8.73
CA PHE A 94 20.22 -8.30 -8.01
C PHE A 94 19.84 -7.90 -6.57
N LEU A 95 18.68 -7.27 -6.38
CA LEU A 95 18.23 -6.89 -5.03
C LEU A 95 17.89 -8.11 -4.16
N VAL A 96 17.32 -9.17 -4.72
CA VAL A 96 17.08 -10.43 -4.00
C VAL A 96 18.39 -11.04 -3.52
N GLU A 97 19.44 -10.96 -4.32
CA GLU A 97 20.77 -11.42 -3.95
C GLU A 97 21.35 -10.60 -2.79
N ILE A 98 21.28 -9.26 -2.86
CA ILE A 98 21.69 -8.38 -1.75
C ILE A 98 20.92 -8.69 -0.47
N LYS A 99 19.59 -8.88 -0.56
CA LYS A 99 18.72 -9.16 0.60
C LYS A 99 19.17 -10.38 1.41
N ARG A 100 19.79 -11.38 0.78
CA ARG A 100 20.29 -12.57 1.48
C ARG A 100 21.41 -12.25 2.48
N PHE A 101 22.16 -11.18 2.24
CA PHE A 101 23.26 -10.77 3.10
C PHE A 101 22.84 -9.67 4.09
N THR A 102 21.77 -8.91 3.82
CA THR A 102 21.36 -7.83 4.73
C THR A 102 20.87 -8.30 6.10
N THR A 103 20.51 -9.57 6.24
CA THR A 103 20.10 -10.20 7.52
C THR A 103 21.28 -10.45 8.45
N THR A 104 22.50 -10.59 7.92
CA THR A 104 23.72 -10.86 8.68
C THR A 104 24.61 -9.64 8.89
N LEU A 105 24.37 -8.57 8.12
CA LEU A 105 25.13 -7.31 8.21
C LEU A 105 24.70 -6.46 9.41
N SER A 106 25.68 -5.89 10.11
CA SER A 106 25.44 -4.86 11.12
C SER A 106 24.96 -3.56 10.45
N ASP A 107 24.38 -2.65 11.23
CA ASP A 107 23.97 -1.34 10.69
C ASP A 107 25.17 -0.48 10.23
N GLY A 108 26.36 -0.72 10.78
CA GLY A 108 27.61 -0.11 10.29
C GLY A 108 27.97 -0.61 8.89
N ASP A 109 27.89 -1.92 8.67
CA ASP A 109 28.22 -2.53 7.38
C ASP A 109 27.21 -2.12 6.30
N LYS A 110 25.92 -2.07 6.64
CA LYS A 110 24.88 -1.56 5.74
C LYS A 110 25.18 -0.13 5.28
N ARG A 111 25.63 0.76 6.18
CA ARG A 111 26.02 2.12 5.83
C ARG A 111 27.24 2.16 4.90
N LEU A 112 28.22 1.30 5.16
CA LEU A 112 29.42 1.20 4.31
C LEU A 112 29.06 0.74 2.89
N VAL A 113 28.24 -0.30 2.76
CA VAL A 113 27.74 -0.79 1.46
C VAL A 113 27.01 0.32 0.70
N LEU A 114 26.11 1.06 1.37
CA LEU A 114 25.41 2.18 0.75
C LEU A 114 26.38 3.30 0.31
N ALA A 115 27.42 3.59 1.10
CA ALA A 115 28.44 4.57 0.72
C ALA A 115 29.24 4.11 -0.51
N MET A 116 29.57 2.82 -0.59
CA MET A 116 30.24 2.23 -1.76
C MET A 116 29.37 2.33 -3.02
N VAL A 117 28.09 1.97 -2.93
CA VAL A 117 27.15 2.08 -4.06
C VAL A 117 27.05 3.52 -4.55
N ARG A 118 26.91 4.50 -3.65
CA ARG A 118 26.88 5.93 -4.01
C ARG A 118 28.17 6.37 -4.70
N LYS A 119 29.33 5.93 -4.18
CA LYS A 119 30.63 6.25 -4.78
C LYS A 119 30.76 5.66 -6.18
N MET A 120 30.37 4.40 -6.37
CA MET A 120 30.38 3.75 -7.68
C MET A 120 29.44 4.45 -8.67
N ALA A 121 28.25 4.84 -8.23
CA ALA A 121 27.31 5.60 -9.06
C ALA A 121 27.83 6.99 -9.46
N SER A 122 28.58 7.66 -8.57
CA SER A 122 29.21 8.95 -8.87
C SER A 122 30.40 8.87 -9.84
N LEU A 123 31.00 7.69 -9.97
CA LEU A 123 32.12 7.42 -10.89
C LEU A 123 31.62 6.95 -12.27
N ALA A 124 30.35 6.56 -12.38
CA ALA A 124 29.76 6.19 -13.67
C ALA A 124 29.48 7.47 -14.50
N PRO A 125 29.81 7.49 -15.80
CA PRO A 125 29.42 8.60 -16.67
C PRO A 125 27.89 8.75 -16.64
N PRO A 126 27.35 9.99 -16.65
CA PRO A 126 25.91 10.20 -16.60
C PRO A 126 25.23 9.45 -17.75
N PRO A 127 24.05 8.84 -17.52
CA PRO A 127 23.35 8.13 -18.57
C PRO A 127 23.10 9.09 -19.74
N ALA A 128 23.44 8.64 -20.95
CA ALA A 128 23.25 9.42 -22.16
C ALA A 128 21.80 9.92 -22.21
N ARG A 129 21.61 11.25 -22.19
CA ARG A 129 20.28 11.85 -22.30
C ARG A 129 19.64 11.28 -23.56
N ARG A 130 18.60 10.45 -23.39
CA ARG A 130 17.69 10.10 -24.48
C ARG A 130 17.13 11.41 -25.02
N THR A 131 17.67 11.86 -26.15
CA THR A 131 17.12 12.99 -26.89
C THR A 131 15.71 12.61 -27.30
N ALA A 132 14.72 13.23 -26.67
CA ALA A 132 13.35 13.11 -27.12
C ALA A 132 13.29 13.51 -28.61
N PRO A 133 12.58 12.75 -29.46
CA PRO A 133 12.45 13.11 -30.86
C PRO A 133 11.81 14.50 -30.94
N ARG A 134 12.48 15.42 -31.64
CA ARG A 134 11.94 16.76 -31.90
C ARG A 134 10.59 16.58 -32.59
N ARG A 135 9.51 17.06 -31.95
CA ARG A 135 8.21 17.18 -32.61
C ARG A 135 8.40 18.05 -33.87
N PRO A 136 7.97 17.60 -35.05
CA PRO A 136 7.93 18.47 -36.21
C PRO A 136 6.93 19.61 -35.94
N THR A 137 7.37 20.83 -36.17
CA THR A 137 6.53 22.02 -36.17
C THR A 137 5.90 22.17 -37.55
N ALA A 138 4.57 22.22 -37.56
CA ALA A 138 3.66 22.57 -38.67
C ALA A 138 3.59 21.57 -39.83
#